data_AF-A0A0F9AUB6-F1
#
_entry.id   AF-A0A0F9AUB6-F1
#
_cell.length_a   1.000
_cell.length_b   1.000
_cell.length_c   1.000
_cell.angle_alpha   90.00
_cell.angle_beta   90.00
_cell.angle_gamma   90.00
#
_symmetry.space_group_name_H-M   'P 1'
#
loop_
_entity.id
_entity.type
_entity.pdbx_description
1 polymer ?
#
loop_
_entity_poly.entity_id
_entity_poly.type
_entity_poly.pdbx_seq_one_letter_code
_entity_poly.pdbx_strand_id
1 'polypeptide(L)' 'MKFKVYGGMSFHKGKQVRAIVATKTKKKARELFDISYSYFTDYFGETGNEKELEIALANPEIVFCTAIQGSENYIILES' A
#
# COMPACT_ATOMS: atom_id res chain seq x y z
N MET A 1 4.87 8.95 -17.21
CA MET A 1 4.11 7.97 -16.40
C MET A 1 3.68 8.62 -15.11
N LYS A 2 2.38 8.58 -14.78
CA LYS A 2 1.81 9.14 -13.54
C LYS A 2 1.89 8.10 -12.42
N PHE A 3 2.10 8.54 -11.18
CA PHE A 3 1.99 7.68 -10.00
C PHE A 3 0.55 7.19 -9.84
N LYS A 4 0.42 5.93 -9.44
CA LYS A 4 -0.82 5.27 -9.03
C LYS A 4 -0.64 4.77 -7.61
N VAL A 5 -1.72 4.77 -6.84
CA VAL A 5 -1.69 4.23 -5.48
C VAL A 5 -2.25 2.83 -5.48
N TYR A 6 -1.45 1.90 -5.00
CA TYR A 6 -1.82 0.51 -4.83
C TYR A 6 -2.04 0.25 -3.35
N GLY A 7 -3.11 -0.46 -3.02
CA GLY A 7 -3.42 -0.83 -1.66
C GLY A 7 -4.05 -2.20 -1.56
N GLY A 8 -3.76 -2.88 -0.46
CA GLY A 8 -4.22 -4.24 -0.22
C GLY A 8 -4.14 -4.65 1.24
N MET A 9 -4.53 -5.89 1.49
CA MET A 9 -4.40 -6.50 2.80
C MET A 9 -2.98 -7.06 2.98
N SER A 10 -2.34 -6.73 4.10
CA SER A 10 -1.05 -7.30 4.50
C SER A 10 -1.09 -7.73 5.96
N PHE A 11 -0.03 -8.38 6.43
CA PHE A 11 0.15 -8.75 7.82
C PHE A 11 1.44 -8.15 8.36
N HIS A 12 1.35 -7.44 9.47
CA HIS A 12 2.51 -6.91 10.19
C HIS A 12 2.46 -7.36 11.65
N LYS A 13 3.52 -8.03 12.13
CA LYS A 13 3.61 -8.59 13.49
C LYS A 13 2.39 -9.45 13.87
N GLY A 14 1.92 -10.27 12.92
CA GLY A 14 0.75 -11.14 13.11
C GLY A 14 -0.60 -10.44 13.09
N LYS A 15 -0.66 -9.13 12.83
CA LYS A 15 -1.91 -8.37 12.71
C LYS A 15 -2.19 -8.03 11.25
N GLN A 16 -3.45 -8.23 10.84
CA GLN A 16 -3.92 -7.78 9.54
C GLN A 16 -3.93 -6.25 9.49
N VAL A 17 -3.36 -5.69 8.43
CA VAL A 17 -3.29 -4.24 8.19
C VAL A 17 -3.65 -3.94 6.74
N ARG A 18 -4.19 -2.75 6.50
CA ARG A 18 -4.31 -2.16 5.17
C ARG A 18 -2.98 -1.48 4.84
N ALA A 19 -2.32 -1.92 3.78
CA ALA A 19 -1.08 -1.34 3.30
C ALA A 19 -1.31 -0.58 2.00
N ILE A 20 -0.69 0.58 1.82
CA ILE A 20 -0.77 1.42 0.62
C ILE A 20 0.61 1.93 0.19
N VAL A 21 0.80 2.14 -1.11
CA VAL A 21 2.02 2.71 -1.69
C VAL A 21 1.72 3.42 -3.01
N ALA A 22 2.33 4.58 -3.25
CA ALA A 22 2.28 5.23 -4.56
C ALA A 22 3.50 4.83 -5.39
N THR A 23 3.28 4.31 -6.60
CA THR A 23 4.36 4.02 -7.54
C THR A 23 3.90 4.10 -9.00
N LYS A 24 4.83 4.03 -9.94
CA LYS A 24 4.55 4.12 -11.38
C LYS A 24 4.10 2.80 -12.00
N THR A 25 4.38 1.65 -11.35
CA THR A 25 4.06 0.33 -11.91
C THR A 25 3.58 -0.66 -10.84
N LYS A 26 2.69 -1.59 -11.23
CA LYS A 26 2.27 -2.71 -10.38
C LYS A 26 3.46 -3.56 -9.90
N LYS A 27 4.44 -3.78 -10.77
CA LYS A 27 5.65 -4.55 -10.46
C LYS A 27 6.41 -3.94 -9.28
N LYS A 28 6.65 -2.62 -9.32
CA LYS A 28 7.34 -1.91 -8.25
C LYS A 28 6.52 -1.90 -6.95
N ALA A 29 5.19 -1.80 -7.04
CA ALA A 29 4.33 -1.84 -5.86
C ALA A 29 4.49 -3.16 -5.10
N ARG A 30 4.42 -4.28 -5.83
CA ARG A 30 4.65 -5.62 -5.28
C ARG A 30 6.03 -5.74 -4.63
N GLU A 31 7.07 -5.23 -5.28
CA GLU A 31 8.44 -5.24 -4.73
C GLU A 31 8.54 -4.44 -3.43
N LEU A 32 7.88 -3.27 -3.35
CA LEU A 32 7.87 -2.44 -2.15
C LEU A 32 7.08 -3.07 -0.99
N PHE A 33 6.02 -3.82 -1.29
CA PHE A 33 5.29 -4.57 -0.27
C PHE A 33 6.02 -5.85 0.18
N ASP A 34 7.09 -6.25 -0.49
CA ASP A 34 7.84 -7.49 -0.27
C ASP A 34 6.94 -8.75 -0.20
N ILE A 35 6.05 -8.88 -1.20
CA ILE A 35 5.11 -10.00 -1.30
C ILE A 35 5.23 -10.76 -2.62
N SER A 36 4.74 -12.01 -2.60
CA SER A 36 4.68 -12.85 -3.78
C SER A 36 3.75 -12.26 -4.84
N TYR A 37 3.98 -12.62 -6.10
CA TYR A 37 3.14 -12.17 -7.21
C TYR A 37 1.69 -12.62 -7.06
N SER A 38 1.46 -13.89 -6.69
CA SER A 38 0.11 -14.42 -6.46
C SER A 38 -0.61 -13.64 -5.36
N TYR A 39 0.07 -13.39 -4.24
CA TYR A 39 -0.55 -12.65 -3.14
C TYR A 39 -0.91 -11.21 -3.54
N PHE A 40 -0.05 -10.55 -4.29
CA PHE A 40 -0.34 -9.21 -4.80
C PHE A 40 -1.54 -9.20 -5.75
N THR A 41 -1.66 -10.17 -6.66
CA THR A 41 -2.80 -10.23 -7.58
C THR A 41 -4.13 -10.51 -6.88
N ASP A 42 -4.09 -11.29 -5.81
CA ASP A 42 -5.30 -11.73 -5.12
C ASP A 42 -5.80 -10.68 -4.11
N TYR A 43 -4.91 -9.90 -3.50
CA TYR A 43 -5.24 -9.03 -2.36
C TYR A 43 -4.90 -7.55 -2.54
N PHE A 44 -4.23 -7.14 -3.63
CA PHE A 44 -3.85 -5.75 -3.88
C PHE A 44 -4.44 -5.22 -5.19
N GLY A 45 -4.84 -3.96 -5.16
CA GLY A 45 -5.41 -3.26 -6.31
C GLY A 45 -5.06 -1.79 -6.31
N GLU A 46 -5.36 -1.11 -7.41
CA GLU A 46 -5.33 0.36 -7.43
C GLU A 46 -6.48 0.88 -6.55
N THR A 47 -6.19 1.83 -5.68
CA THR A 47 -7.21 2.42 -4.79
C THR A 47 -7.71 3.75 -5.34
N GLY A 48 -9.01 4.00 -5.15
CA GLY A 48 -9.66 5.29 -5.42
C GLY A 48 -9.95 6.09 -4.15
N ASN A 49 -9.49 5.65 -2.97
CA ASN A 49 -9.74 6.35 -1.73
C ASN A 49 -8.91 7.65 -1.66
N GLU A 50 -9.57 8.79 -1.57
CA GLU A 50 -8.93 10.12 -1.59
C GLU A 50 -7.87 10.30 -0.49
N LYS A 51 -8.10 9.77 0.71
CA LYS A 51 -7.13 9.86 1.81
C LYS A 51 -5.90 8.97 1.54
N GLU A 52 -6.11 7.75 1.05
CA GLU A 52 -5.00 6.87 0.64
C GLU A 52 -4.19 7.52 -0.48
N LEU A 53 -4.87 8.21 -1.41
CA LEU A 53 -4.23 8.97 -2.49
C LEU A 53 -3.39 10.12 -1.93
N GLU A 54 -3.94 10.95 -1.06
CA GLU A 54 -3.23 12.09 -0.45
C GLU A 54 -1.95 11.65 0.26
N ILE A 55 -2.06 10.68 1.17
CA ILE A 55 -0.93 10.21 2.00
C ILE A 55 0.17 9.59 1.13
N ALA A 56 -0.20 8.66 0.25
CA ALA A 56 0.78 7.93 -0.55
C ALA A 56 1.39 8.79 -1.67
N LEU A 57 0.63 9.71 -2.27
CA LEU A 57 1.17 10.60 -3.30
C LEU A 57 2.08 11.69 -2.73
N ALA A 58 1.87 12.11 -1.46
CA ALA A 58 2.78 13.01 -0.78
C ALA A 58 4.16 12.37 -0.53
N ASN A 59 4.21 11.03 -0.38
CA ASN A 59 5.44 10.28 -0.12
C ASN A 59 5.52 9.03 -1.01
N PRO A 60 5.84 9.18 -2.30
CA PRO A 60 5.89 8.05 -3.22
C PRO A 60 6.97 7.03 -2.82
N GLU A 61 6.71 5.77 -3.19
CA GLU A 61 7.56 4.61 -2.91
C GLU A 61 7.73 4.27 -1.42
N ILE A 62 7.04 4.96 -0.52
CA ILE A 62 6.95 4.64 0.91
C ILE A 62 5.68 3.83 1.18
N VAL A 63 5.81 2.73 1.92
CA VAL A 63 4.69 1.89 2.31
C VAL A 63 4.09 2.41 3.62
N PHE A 64 2.79 2.72 3.58
CA PHE A 64 2.01 3.11 4.74
C PHE A 64 1.05 2.00 5.13
N CYS A 65 0.88 1.77 6.43
CA CYS A 65 0.00 0.75 6.98
C CYS A 65 -0.97 1.31 8.01
N THR A 66 -2.19 0.81 8.02
CA THR A 66 -3.17 1.10 9.08
C THR A 66 -3.91 -0.15 9.52
N ALA A 67 -4.34 -0.21 10.78
CA ALA A 67 -5.06 -1.36 11.34
C ALA A 67 -6.50 -1.49 10.78
N ILE A 68 -7.08 -0.41 10.27
CA ILE A 68 -8.45 -0.37 9.75
C ILE A 68 -8.46 0.40 8.44
N GLN A 69 -9.05 -0.17 7.38
CA GLN A 69 -9.20 0.50 6.10
C GLN A 69 -9.94 1.84 6.27
N GLY A 70 -9.33 2.95 5.84
CA GLY A 70 -9.90 4.30 5.98
C GLY A 70 -9.61 5.01 7.31
N SER A 71 -8.81 4.41 8.19
CA SER A 71 -8.32 5.09 9.40
C SER A 71 -7.29 6.17 9.07
N GLU A 72 -7.26 7.23 9.87
CA GLU A 72 -6.33 8.37 9.72
C GLU A 72 -4.92 8.06 10.26
N ASN A 73 -4.76 6.93 10.96
CA ASN A 73 -3.51 6.57 11.63
C ASN A 73 -2.69 5.60 10.78
N TYR A 74 -2.10 6.12 9.70
CA TYR A 74 -1.12 5.36 8.92
C TYR A 74 0.26 5.44 9.59
N ILE A 75 0.91 4.30 9.76
CA ILE A 75 2.31 4.18 10.19
C ILE A 75 3.18 3.79 9.00
N ILE A 76 4.42 4.28 8.97
CA ILE A 76 5.40 3.88 7.96
C ILE A 76 5.89 2.47 8.30
N LEU A 77 5.86 1.56 7.33
CA LEU A 77 6.59 0.30 7.43
C LEU A 77 8.05 0.58 7.09
N GLU A 78 8.90 0.69 8.11
CA GLU A 78 10.34 0.54 7.92
C GLU A 78 10.65 -0.95 7.75
N SER A 79 11.29 -1.31 6.63
CA SER A 79 11.80 -2.66 6.35
C SER A 79 12.98 -3.03 7.23
#